data_AF-A0A284S1Q9-F1
#
_entry.id   AF-A0A284S1Q9-F1
#
_cell.length_a   1.000
_cell.length_b   1.000
_cell.length_c   1.000
_cell.angle_alpha   90.00
_cell.angle_beta   90.00
_cell.angle_gamma   90.00
#
_symmetry.space_group_name_H-M   'P 1'
#
loop_
_entity.id
_entity.type
_entity.pdbx_description
1 polymer ?
#
loop_
_entity_poly.entity_id
_entity_poly.type
_entity_poly.pdbx_seq_one_letter_code
_entity_poly.pdbx_strand_id
1 'polypeptide(L)'
;MDGEEWRRHYEYVSWPRDRGEKAHRHYESLPEVTISAFTETGQAEASVSLDFWRLNAILGASHTLYGPRIYSLLEVFLTQDLDFGTAYAHLRPFWYHDLTDVKDELRIREERDSMMREDVLVKKRIIDKAVPPRRVWDLYSNRVVPWWVARQCAWAISHAWVEEKDRGNVLTPINGFEWPVPIPKDTNLDLIRIEMLNAGAEYAWLDVLCLRQVDGKREDLRAKEWKVDVPTIGWAYSGPARSEPIV
;
A
#
# COMPACT_ATOMS: atom_id res chain seq x y z
N MET A 1 1.17 28.99 0.03
CA MET A 1 0.70 28.12 -1.05
C MET A 1 -0.80 28.23 -1.21
N ASP A 2 -1.27 28.57 -2.40
CA ASP A 2 -2.68 28.40 -2.79
C ASP A 2 -2.88 27.03 -3.48
N GLY A 3 -4.13 26.69 -3.80
CA GLY A 3 -4.45 25.37 -4.38
C GLY A 3 -3.84 25.13 -5.76
N GLU A 4 -3.64 26.18 -6.57
CA GLU A 4 -3.05 26.03 -7.90
C GLU A 4 -1.52 25.85 -7.81
N GLU A 5 -0.87 26.61 -6.94
CA GLU A 5 0.55 26.45 -6.61
C GLU A 5 0.83 25.05 -6.05
N TRP A 6 -0.02 24.58 -5.13
CA TRP A 6 0.08 23.23 -4.58
C TRP A 6 -0.03 22.17 -5.67
N ARG A 7 -1.04 22.28 -6.54
CA ARG A 7 -1.26 21.31 -7.61
C ARG A 7 -0.06 21.23 -8.54
N ARG A 8 0.47 22.37 -8.99
CA ARG A 8 1.66 22.40 -9.86
C ARG A 8 2.89 21.80 -9.19
N HIS A 9 3.05 22.02 -7.87
CA HIS A 9 4.19 21.50 -7.13
C HIS A 9 4.12 19.98 -6.91
N TYR A 10 2.92 19.46 -6.66
CA TYR A 10 2.70 18.08 -6.26
C TYR A 10 2.05 17.18 -7.31
N GLU A 11 1.75 17.64 -8.53
CA GLU A 11 1.11 16.85 -9.59
C GLU A 11 1.81 15.50 -9.82
N TYR A 12 3.14 15.52 -10.00
CA TYR A 12 3.94 14.30 -10.18
C TYR A 12 4.03 13.43 -8.93
N VAL A 13 3.65 13.94 -7.77
CA VAL A 13 3.57 13.18 -6.52
C VAL A 13 2.16 12.66 -6.32
N SER A 14 1.11 13.39 -6.69
CA SER A 14 -0.28 12.99 -6.48
C SER A 14 -0.77 11.96 -7.49
N TRP A 15 -0.19 11.92 -8.70
CA TRP A 15 -0.64 11.01 -9.74
C TRP A 15 0.16 9.69 -9.78
N PRO A 16 -0.54 8.58 -10.12
CA PRO A 16 0.09 7.28 -10.35
C PRO A 16 1.19 7.36 -11.40
N ARG A 17 2.21 6.49 -11.28
CA ARG A 17 3.15 6.27 -12.38
C ARG A 17 2.60 5.21 -13.33
N ASP A 18 2.76 5.46 -14.63
CA ASP A 18 2.64 4.39 -15.61
C ASP A 18 3.73 3.34 -15.34
N ARG A 19 3.34 2.08 -15.15
CA ARG A 19 4.30 0.98 -14.97
C ARG A 19 4.64 0.47 -16.36
N GLY A 20 5.92 0.48 -16.72
CA GLY A 20 6.35 -0.01 -18.03
C GLY A 20 5.85 -1.44 -18.30
N GLU A 21 5.48 -1.73 -19.56
CA GLU A 21 4.87 -2.99 -20.02
C GLU A 21 5.58 -4.26 -19.54
N LYS A 22 6.90 -4.18 -19.33
CA LYS A 22 7.73 -5.30 -18.85
C LYS A 22 7.31 -5.77 -17.46
N ALA A 23 7.04 -4.86 -16.54
CA ALA A 23 6.63 -5.22 -15.18
C ALA A 23 5.22 -5.83 -15.17
N HIS A 24 4.30 -5.27 -15.95
CA HIS A 24 2.90 -5.72 -16.00
C HIS A 24 2.77 -7.18 -16.48
N ARG A 25 3.42 -7.54 -17.58
CA ARG A 25 3.40 -8.92 -18.12
C ARG A 25 3.98 -9.96 -17.17
N HIS A 26 4.96 -9.60 -16.36
CA HIS A 26 5.51 -10.53 -15.38
C HIS A 26 4.54 -10.78 -14.22
N TYR A 27 3.82 -9.76 -13.75
CA TYR A 27 2.83 -9.91 -12.68
C TYR A 27 1.63 -10.76 -13.10
N GLU A 28 1.16 -10.63 -14.36
CA GLU A 28 0.09 -11.50 -14.90
C GLU A 28 0.46 -12.99 -14.89
N SER A 29 1.75 -13.30 -14.94
CA SER A 29 2.26 -14.69 -14.95
C SER A 29 2.57 -15.26 -13.57
N LEU A 30 2.47 -14.45 -12.50
CA LEU A 30 2.75 -14.92 -11.16
C LEU A 30 1.63 -15.85 -10.67
N PRO A 31 1.95 -16.99 -10.03
CA PRO A 31 0.92 -17.85 -9.47
C PRO A 31 0.12 -17.10 -8.40
N GLU A 32 -1.19 -17.34 -8.34
CA GLU A 32 -2.12 -16.80 -7.32
C GLU A 32 -1.74 -17.13 -5.87
N VAL A 33 -0.64 -17.87 -5.64
CA VAL A 33 -0.06 -18.14 -4.32
C VAL A 33 0.61 -16.88 -3.81
N THR A 34 -0.26 -16.01 -3.34
CA THR A 34 -0.01 -14.66 -2.96
C THR A 34 0.24 -14.68 -1.46
N ILE A 35 1.40 -14.20 -1.01
CA ILE A 35 1.88 -14.17 0.39
C ILE A 35 0.67 -14.09 1.34
N SER A 36 0.39 -15.18 2.05
CA SER A 36 -0.73 -15.23 2.97
C SER A 36 -0.28 -14.65 4.30
N ALA A 37 -1.03 -13.69 4.81
CA ALA A 37 -0.74 -13.05 6.10
C ALA A 37 -0.83 -14.05 7.26
N PHE A 38 -1.48 -15.21 7.06
CA PHE A 38 -1.52 -16.33 8.00
C PHE A 38 -0.33 -17.30 7.87
N THR A 39 0.31 -17.37 6.69
CA THR A 39 1.48 -18.23 6.45
C THR A 39 2.80 -17.58 6.85
N GLU A 40 2.79 -16.30 7.22
CA GLU A 40 3.87 -15.68 7.96
C GLU A 40 3.82 -16.23 9.39
N THR A 41 4.43 -17.41 9.54
CA THR A 41 4.69 -17.97 10.85
C THR A 41 5.42 -16.89 11.66
N GLY A 42 4.98 -16.62 12.89
CA GLY A 42 5.70 -15.75 13.83
C GLY A 42 7.06 -16.33 14.28
N GLN A 43 7.68 -17.16 13.43
CA GLN A 43 9.04 -17.63 13.55
C GLN A 43 9.95 -16.60 12.90
N ALA A 44 11.05 -16.27 13.57
CA ALA A 44 12.06 -15.38 13.01
C ALA A 44 12.53 -15.90 11.64
N GLU A 45 12.29 -15.15 10.56
CA GLU A 45 12.92 -15.41 9.28
C GLU A 45 14.42 -15.20 9.43
N ALA A 46 15.18 -16.29 9.22
CA ALA A 46 16.48 -16.46 9.85
C ALA A 46 17.66 -15.89 9.05
N SER A 47 17.47 -15.16 7.94
CA SER A 47 18.59 -14.52 7.22
C SER A 47 18.14 -13.62 6.07
N VAL A 48 18.82 -12.46 5.91
CA VAL A 48 18.77 -11.59 4.72
C VAL A 48 18.88 -12.35 3.41
N SER A 49 19.70 -13.39 3.39
CA SER A 49 19.88 -14.23 2.22
C SER A 49 18.63 -15.03 1.86
N LEU A 50 17.89 -15.55 2.85
CA LEU A 50 16.72 -16.39 2.62
C LEU A 50 15.57 -15.58 2.01
N ASP A 51 15.32 -14.38 2.53
CA ASP A 51 14.23 -13.52 2.07
C ASP A 51 14.52 -12.95 0.69
N PHE A 52 15.80 -12.67 0.39
CA PHE A 52 16.23 -12.31 -0.95
C PHE A 52 15.94 -13.41 -1.98
N TRP A 53 16.30 -14.66 -1.67
CA TRP A 53 16.03 -15.77 -2.58
C TRP A 53 14.53 -16.02 -2.73
N ARG A 54 13.75 -15.83 -1.66
CA ARG A 54 12.29 -15.89 -1.69
C ARG A 54 11.71 -14.80 -2.60
N LEU A 55 12.20 -13.56 -2.51
CA LEU A 55 11.82 -12.45 -3.40
C LEU A 55 12.10 -12.78 -4.86
N ASN A 56 13.31 -13.27 -5.18
CA ASN A 56 13.67 -13.70 -6.53
C ASN A 56 12.76 -14.81 -7.04
N ALA A 57 12.47 -15.82 -6.22
CA ALA A 57 11.61 -16.93 -6.58
C ALA A 57 10.16 -16.48 -6.85
N ILE A 58 9.58 -15.65 -5.97
CA ILE A 58 8.22 -15.13 -6.14
C ILE A 58 8.13 -14.22 -7.37
N LEU A 59 9.12 -13.37 -7.60
CA LEU A 59 9.10 -12.39 -8.70
C LEU A 59 9.68 -12.95 -10.00
N GLY A 60 10.06 -14.23 -10.05
CA GLY A 60 10.63 -14.87 -11.25
C GLY A 60 11.90 -14.20 -11.74
N ALA A 61 12.70 -13.63 -10.84
CA ALA A 61 13.93 -12.89 -11.15
C ALA A 61 15.17 -13.67 -10.73
N SER A 62 16.31 -13.32 -11.32
CA SER A 62 17.61 -13.94 -11.06
C SER A 62 18.65 -12.91 -10.60
N HIS A 63 18.23 -11.93 -9.78
CA HIS A 63 19.17 -10.97 -9.20
C HIS A 63 20.19 -11.71 -8.34
N THR A 64 21.46 -11.31 -8.44
CA THR A 64 22.51 -11.90 -7.62
C THR A 64 22.74 -11.03 -6.39
N LEU A 65 23.01 -11.67 -5.25
CA LEU A 65 23.33 -10.97 -4.00
C LEU A 65 24.74 -10.31 -4.02
N TYR A 66 25.46 -10.35 -5.14
CA TYR A 66 26.88 -9.98 -5.24
C TYR A 66 27.15 -8.46 -5.39
N GLY A 67 26.17 -7.61 -5.05
CA GLY A 67 26.33 -6.16 -5.02
C GLY A 67 26.19 -5.60 -3.59
N PRO A 68 27.19 -4.86 -3.05
CA PRO A 68 27.11 -4.25 -1.71
C PRO A 68 25.85 -3.38 -1.51
N ARG A 69 25.32 -2.80 -2.58
CA ARG A 69 24.14 -1.93 -2.56
C ARG A 69 22.82 -2.70 -2.39
N ILE A 70 22.66 -3.86 -3.04
CA ILE A 70 21.46 -4.71 -2.88
C ILE A 70 21.42 -5.27 -1.46
N TYR A 71 22.58 -5.72 -0.95
CA TYR A 71 22.68 -6.17 0.43
C TYR A 71 22.30 -5.06 1.42
N SER A 72 22.85 -3.85 1.24
CA SER A 72 22.50 -2.68 2.05
C SER A 72 21.00 -2.32 2.00
N LEU A 73 20.36 -2.43 0.83
CA LEU A 73 18.92 -2.20 0.68
C LEU A 73 18.10 -3.21 1.47
N LEU A 74 18.43 -4.51 1.36
CA LEU A 74 17.72 -5.58 2.05
C LEU A 74 17.93 -5.52 3.56
N GLU A 75 19.14 -5.20 4.01
CA GLU A 75 19.47 -5.01 5.41
C GLU A 75 18.59 -3.93 6.06
N VAL A 76 18.27 -2.85 5.33
CA VAL A 76 17.35 -1.80 5.83
C VAL A 76 15.96 -2.36 6.13
N PHE A 77 15.43 -3.26 5.31
CA PHE A 77 14.11 -3.85 5.55
C PHE A 77 14.12 -4.86 6.70
N LEU A 78 15.23 -5.57 6.86
CA LEU A 78 15.32 -6.68 7.82
C LEU A 78 15.80 -6.24 9.20
N THR A 79 16.52 -5.13 9.30
CA THR A 79 16.90 -4.52 10.58
C THR A 79 15.77 -3.70 11.21
N GLN A 80 14.72 -3.37 10.45
CA GLN A 80 13.55 -2.61 10.91
C GLN A 80 12.41 -3.48 11.46
N ASP A 81 12.63 -4.79 11.64
CA ASP A 81 11.60 -5.74 12.11
C ASP A 81 10.33 -5.71 11.22
N LEU A 82 10.51 -5.41 9.92
CA LEU A 82 9.43 -5.45 8.95
C LEU A 82 9.16 -6.90 8.56
N ASP A 83 7.88 -7.26 8.48
CA ASP A 83 7.51 -8.56 7.95
C ASP A 83 7.79 -8.68 6.44
N PHE A 84 7.90 -9.93 5.97
CA PHE A 84 8.22 -10.23 4.57
C PHE A 84 7.22 -9.57 3.61
N GLY A 85 5.92 -9.59 3.93
CA GLY A 85 4.88 -8.99 3.10
C GLY A 85 5.13 -7.49 2.90
N THR A 86 5.52 -6.79 3.96
CA THR A 86 5.81 -5.36 3.92
C THR A 86 7.08 -5.09 3.11
N ALA A 87 8.15 -5.85 3.32
CA ALA A 87 9.37 -5.73 2.52
C ALA A 87 9.10 -6.00 1.03
N TYR A 88 8.34 -7.05 0.73
CA TYR A 88 7.89 -7.40 -0.61
C TYR A 88 7.14 -6.25 -1.28
N ALA A 89 6.19 -5.62 -0.59
CA ALA A 89 5.42 -4.50 -1.12
C ALA A 89 6.30 -3.27 -1.44
N HIS A 90 7.35 -3.02 -0.64
CA HIS A 90 8.28 -1.91 -0.89
C HIS A 90 9.21 -2.15 -2.07
N LEU A 91 9.63 -3.40 -2.26
CA LEU A 91 10.61 -3.78 -3.26
C LEU A 91 9.98 -4.13 -4.61
N ARG A 92 8.78 -4.72 -4.62
CA ARG A 92 8.09 -5.18 -5.83
C ARG A 92 8.05 -4.12 -6.94
N PRO A 93 7.68 -2.85 -6.69
CA PRO A 93 7.59 -1.84 -7.75
C PRO A 93 8.93 -1.54 -8.44
N PHE A 94 10.06 -1.85 -7.80
CA PHE A 94 11.40 -1.57 -8.30
C PHE A 94 12.11 -2.82 -8.83
N TRP A 95 11.56 -4.01 -8.56
CA TRP A 95 12.28 -5.28 -8.72
C TRP A 95 12.74 -5.57 -10.15
N TYR A 96 12.08 -5.00 -11.16
CA TYR A 96 12.47 -5.16 -12.58
C TYR A 96 13.26 -3.96 -13.13
N HIS A 97 13.62 -3.02 -12.28
CA HIS A 97 14.44 -1.84 -12.58
C HIS A 97 15.83 -1.98 -11.97
N ASP A 98 16.67 -0.96 -12.20
CA ASP A 98 17.94 -0.86 -11.48
C ASP A 98 17.65 -0.62 -9.98
N LEU A 99 18.13 -1.55 -9.14
CA LEU A 99 17.92 -1.51 -7.70
C LEU A 99 18.90 -0.56 -6.98
N THR A 100 19.84 0.04 -7.71
CA THR A 100 20.97 0.83 -7.16
C THR A 100 20.53 2.01 -6.29
N ASP A 101 19.45 2.71 -6.67
CA ASP A 101 18.99 3.95 -6.03
C ASP A 101 17.63 3.81 -5.30
N VAL A 102 17.13 2.57 -5.14
CA VAL A 102 15.79 2.31 -4.58
C VAL A 102 15.62 2.87 -3.18
N LYS A 103 16.66 2.75 -2.33
CA LYS A 103 16.63 3.28 -0.96
C LYS A 103 16.40 4.80 -0.96
N ASP A 104 17.15 5.52 -1.79
CA ASP A 104 17.04 6.98 -1.87
C ASP A 104 15.72 7.42 -2.51
N GLU A 105 15.27 6.70 -3.54
CA GLU A 105 13.98 6.94 -4.18
C GLU A 105 12.80 6.72 -3.21
N LEU A 106 12.84 5.69 -2.37
CA LEU A 106 11.83 5.47 -1.31
C LEU A 106 11.82 6.61 -0.30
N ARG A 107 13.00 7.04 0.19
CA ARG A 107 13.14 8.17 1.12
C ARG A 107 12.57 9.46 0.51
N ILE A 108 12.91 9.76 -0.74
CA ILE A 108 12.40 10.95 -1.45
C ILE A 108 10.87 10.89 -1.60
N ARG A 109 10.31 9.72 -1.90
CA ARG A 109 8.85 9.53 -2.03
C ARG A 109 8.13 9.75 -0.70
N GLU A 110 8.67 9.22 0.40
CA GLU A 110 8.14 9.41 1.74
C GLU A 110 8.18 10.89 2.15
N GLU A 111 9.33 11.54 2.02
CA GLU A 111 9.51 12.97 2.33
C GLU A 111 8.53 13.84 1.54
N ARG A 112 8.38 13.57 0.23
CA ARG A 112 7.44 14.30 -0.63
C ARG A 112 5.99 14.06 -0.27
N ASP A 113 5.58 12.85 0.09
CA ASP A 113 4.21 12.58 0.55
C ASP A 113 3.91 13.31 1.87
N SER A 114 4.89 13.35 2.79
CA SER A 114 4.74 14.11 4.04
C SER A 114 4.55 15.61 3.75
N MET A 115 5.44 16.22 2.96
CA MET A 115 5.35 17.64 2.59
C MET A 115 4.04 17.96 1.88
N MET A 116 3.64 17.13 0.91
CA MET A 116 2.37 17.27 0.18
C MET A 116 1.18 17.35 1.14
N ARG A 117 1.12 16.47 2.13
CA ARG A 117 0.00 16.39 3.11
C ARG A 117 0.05 17.48 4.16
N GLU A 118 1.23 18.00 4.49
CA GLU A 118 1.38 19.16 5.36
C GLU A 118 0.92 20.45 4.65
N ASP A 119 1.38 20.64 3.41
CA ASP A 119 1.12 21.85 2.63
C ASP A 119 -0.34 21.99 2.19
N VAL A 120 -1.06 20.88 2.02
CA VAL A 120 -2.47 20.93 1.59
C VAL A 120 -3.40 21.48 2.68
N LEU A 121 -2.97 21.49 3.95
CA LEU A 121 -3.77 21.92 5.09
C LEU A 121 -3.40 23.35 5.54
N VAL A 122 -4.01 24.36 4.94
CA VAL A 122 -3.76 25.78 5.25
C VAL A 122 -4.88 26.36 6.11
N LYS A 123 -4.55 26.89 7.29
CA LYS A 123 -5.52 27.51 8.22
C LYS A 123 -6.76 26.61 8.48
N LYS A 124 -6.52 25.30 8.61
CA LYS A 124 -7.56 24.25 8.79
C LYS A 124 -8.49 24.03 7.59
N ARG A 125 -8.10 24.45 6.38
CA ARG A 125 -8.82 24.19 5.14
C ARG A 125 -7.93 23.36 4.21
N ILE A 126 -8.57 22.43 3.51
CA ILE A 126 -7.96 21.67 2.43
C ILE A 126 -8.00 22.53 1.17
N ILE A 127 -6.82 22.88 0.64
CA ILE A 127 -6.70 23.77 -0.52
C ILE A 127 -6.80 23.04 -1.87
N ASP A 128 -6.64 21.71 -1.88
CA ASP A 128 -6.83 20.86 -3.06
C ASP A 128 -7.35 19.48 -2.64
N LYS A 129 -8.24 18.89 -3.45
CA LYS A 129 -8.82 17.56 -3.23
C LYS A 129 -8.02 16.42 -3.89
N ALA A 130 -7.02 16.75 -4.73
CA ALA A 130 -6.20 15.81 -5.46
C ALA A 130 -5.11 15.16 -4.58
N VAL A 131 -5.46 14.80 -3.35
CA VAL A 131 -4.56 14.14 -2.40
C VAL A 131 -4.81 12.63 -2.48
N PRO A 132 -3.80 11.83 -2.85
CA PRO A 132 -3.97 10.38 -2.90
C PRO A 132 -4.23 9.81 -1.50
N PRO A 133 -4.84 8.60 -1.40
CA PRO A 133 -5.04 7.95 -0.11
C PRO A 133 -3.70 7.83 0.60
N ARG A 134 -3.69 7.90 1.94
CA ARG A 134 -2.44 7.73 2.69
C ARG A 134 -1.86 6.33 2.54
N ARG A 135 -2.74 5.34 2.47
CA ARG A 135 -2.41 3.93 2.38
C ARG A 135 -3.30 3.23 1.37
N VAL A 136 -2.80 2.14 0.82
CA VAL A 136 -3.52 1.24 -0.08
C VAL A 136 -3.29 -0.19 0.38
N TRP A 137 -4.25 -1.06 0.14
CA TRP A 137 -4.09 -2.48 0.33
C TRP A 137 -3.41 -3.08 -0.89
N ASP A 138 -2.16 -3.47 -0.73
CA ASP A 138 -1.44 -4.25 -1.71
C ASP A 138 -1.89 -5.71 -1.64
N LEU A 139 -2.61 -6.14 -2.68
CA LEU A 139 -3.23 -7.46 -2.72
C LEU A 139 -2.17 -8.55 -2.88
N TYR A 140 -1.03 -8.27 -3.52
CA TYR A 140 0.01 -9.30 -3.66
C TYR A 140 0.85 -9.51 -2.40
N SER A 141 1.03 -8.49 -1.56
CA SER A 141 1.66 -8.68 -0.24
C SER A 141 0.67 -9.06 0.87
N ASN A 142 -0.62 -8.86 0.62
CA ASN A 142 -1.65 -8.80 1.65
C ASN A 142 -1.30 -7.81 2.78
N ARG A 143 -0.78 -6.63 2.43
CA ARG A 143 -0.45 -5.57 3.39
C ARG A 143 -1.02 -4.23 3.00
N VAL A 144 -1.45 -3.47 4.00
CA VAL A 144 -1.70 -2.04 3.88
C VAL A 144 -0.36 -1.35 3.90
N VAL A 145 -0.03 -0.68 2.81
CA VAL A 145 1.22 0.05 2.65
C VAL A 145 0.97 1.51 2.33
N PRO A 146 1.91 2.42 2.63
CA PRO A 146 1.77 3.81 2.24
C PRO A 146 1.62 3.96 0.72
N TRP A 147 0.78 4.89 0.29
CA TRP A 147 0.55 5.10 -1.15
C TRP A 147 1.83 5.50 -1.90
N TRP A 148 2.75 6.23 -1.24
CA TRP A 148 4.02 6.61 -1.84
C TRP A 148 4.94 5.41 -2.15
N VAL A 149 4.68 4.24 -1.56
CA VAL A 149 5.32 2.97 -1.94
C VAL A 149 4.74 2.44 -3.24
N ALA A 150 3.42 2.28 -3.29
CA ALA A 150 2.71 1.73 -4.43
C ALA A 150 2.80 2.64 -5.67
N ARG A 151 2.52 3.94 -5.50
CA ARG A 151 2.39 4.97 -6.55
C ARG A 151 1.50 4.54 -7.72
N GLN A 152 0.45 3.79 -7.41
CA GLN A 152 -0.50 3.24 -8.37
C GLN A 152 -1.93 3.59 -7.99
N CYS A 153 -2.83 3.56 -8.98
CA CYS A 153 -4.26 3.60 -8.71
C CYS A 153 -4.68 2.33 -7.98
N ALA A 154 -5.44 2.49 -6.92
CA ALA A 154 -6.07 1.40 -6.21
C ALA A 154 -7.54 1.28 -6.63
N TRP A 155 -8.03 0.06 -6.68
CA TRP A 155 -9.44 -0.22 -6.91
C TRP A 155 -10.22 0.10 -5.63
N ALA A 156 -11.07 1.12 -5.69
CA ALA A 156 -11.86 1.49 -4.53
C ALA A 156 -13.01 0.49 -4.30
N ILE A 157 -13.01 -0.11 -3.12
CA ILE A 157 -14.09 -0.98 -2.66
C ILE A 157 -15.03 -0.12 -1.81
N SER A 158 -16.27 -0.01 -2.25
CA SER A 158 -17.29 0.66 -1.46
C SER A 158 -17.77 -0.27 -0.36
N HIS A 159 -17.58 0.12 0.90
CA HIS A 159 -18.12 -0.60 2.04
C HIS A 159 -19.49 -0.03 2.43
N ALA A 160 -20.48 -0.90 2.60
CA ALA A 160 -21.79 -0.52 3.12
C ALA A 160 -21.77 -0.58 4.66
N TRP A 161 -22.21 0.48 5.33
CA TRP A 161 -22.34 0.48 6.78
C TRP A 161 -23.37 -0.56 7.22
N VAL A 162 -22.97 -1.41 8.17
CA VAL A 162 -23.87 -2.33 8.90
C VAL A 162 -24.06 -1.83 10.32
N GLU A 163 -25.16 -2.25 10.96
CA GLU A 163 -25.40 -1.94 12.37
C GLU A 163 -24.27 -2.46 13.25
N GLU A 164 -23.96 -1.75 14.32
CA GLU A 164 -22.85 -2.09 15.22
C GLU A 164 -22.96 -3.52 15.78
N LYS A 165 -24.18 -3.99 16.04
CA LYS A 165 -24.45 -5.36 16.52
C LYS A 165 -24.07 -6.44 15.50
N ASP A 166 -24.04 -6.11 14.22
CA ASP A 166 -23.75 -7.02 13.09
C ASP A 166 -22.32 -6.81 12.56
N ARG A 167 -21.55 -5.93 13.20
CA ARG A 167 -20.16 -5.60 12.90
C ARG A 167 -19.22 -6.36 13.84
N GLY A 168 -18.14 -6.90 13.27
CA GLY A 168 -16.97 -7.41 13.99
C GLY A 168 -15.79 -6.44 13.86
N ASN A 169 -15.04 -6.26 14.94
CA ASN A 169 -13.79 -5.51 14.96
C ASN A 169 -12.62 -6.48 14.86
N VAL A 170 -12.10 -6.70 13.66
CA VAL A 170 -11.09 -7.73 13.39
C VAL A 170 -9.69 -7.13 13.49
N LEU A 171 -8.87 -7.62 14.42
CA LEU A 171 -7.43 -7.35 14.42
C LEU A 171 -6.76 -8.25 13.38
N THR A 172 -5.98 -7.66 12.48
CA THR A 172 -5.42 -8.38 11.33
C THR A 172 -3.95 -8.01 11.09
N PRO A 173 -3.10 -8.96 10.67
CA PRO A 173 -1.75 -8.65 10.19
C PRO A 173 -1.75 -7.76 8.93
N ILE A 174 -2.86 -7.70 8.18
CA ILE A 174 -2.96 -6.93 6.93
C ILE A 174 -2.62 -5.45 7.16
N ASN A 175 -3.02 -4.85 8.29
CA ASN A 175 -2.65 -3.49 8.67
C ASN A 175 -1.62 -3.46 9.81
N GLY A 176 -0.81 -4.51 9.97
CA GLY A 176 0.21 -4.61 11.02
C GLY A 176 -0.36 -4.66 12.44
N PHE A 177 -1.62 -5.09 12.60
CA PHE A 177 -2.34 -5.04 13.88
C PHE A 177 -2.37 -3.63 14.50
N GLU A 178 -2.34 -2.59 13.66
CA GLU A 178 -2.30 -1.21 14.14
C GLU A 178 -3.67 -0.72 14.60
N TRP A 179 -4.76 -1.16 13.98
CA TRP A 179 -6.13 -0.85 14.40
C TRP A 179 -7.09 -1.99 14.09
N PRO A 180 -8.18 -2.15 14.87
CA PRO A 180 -9.23 -3.10 14.51
C PRO A 180 -9.94 -2.65 13.24
N VAL A 181 -10.28 -3.62 12.38
CA VAL A 181 -10.97 -3.40 11.12
C VAL A 181 -12.46 -3.71 11.30
N PRO A 182 -13.34 -2.69 11.29
CA PRO A 182 -14.78 -2.86 11.42
C PRO A 182 -15.41 -3.39 10.12
N ILE A 183 -15.83 -4.65 10.10
CA ILE A 183 -16.49 -5.30 8.95
C ILE A 183 -17.70 -6.12 9.40
N PRO A 184 -18.67 -6.45 8.54
CA PRO A 184 -19.77 -7.35 8.90
C PRO A 184 -19.23 -8.69 9.41
N LYS A 185 -19.89 -9.29 10.42
CA LYS A 185 -19.43 -10.51 11.10
C LYS A 185 -19.16 -11.69 10.15
N ASP A 186 -19.92 -11.78 9.06
CA ASP A 186 -19.81 -12.85 8.08
C ASP A 186 -18.88 -12.49 6.90
N THR A 187 -18.18 -11.35 6.96
CA THR A 187 -17.23 -10.91 5.94
C THR A 187 -15.84 -11.48 6.18
N ASN A 188 -15.20 -11.94 5.11
CA ASN A 188 -13.81 -12.41 5.13
C ASN A 188 -12.94 -11.57 4.17
N LEU A 189 -11.92 -10.90 4.71
CA LEU A 189 -10.98 -10.09 3.93
C LEU A 189 -10.20 -10.95 2.92
N ASP A 190 -9.89 -12.21 3.22
CA ASP A 190 -9.19 -13.08 2.27
C ASP A 190 -10.05 -13.40 1.05
N LEU A 191 -11.36 -13.59 1.23
CA LEU A 191 -12.27 -13.79 0.11
C LEU A 191 -12.37 -12.53 -0.76
N ILE A 192 -12.50 -11.35 -0.14
CA ILE A 192 -12.46 -10.08 -0.86
C ILE A 192 -11.17 -9.96 -1.68
N ARG A 193 -10.02 -10.26 -1.06
CA ARG A 193 -8.73 -10.23 -1.74
C ARG A 193 -8.68 -11.18 -2.94
N ILE A 194 -9.15 -12.42 -2.79
CA ILE A 194 -9.20 -13.41 -3.88
C ILE A 194 -10.04 -12.86 -5.04
N GLU A 195 -11.24 -12.35 -4.76
CA GLU A 195 -12.10 -11.79 -5.81
C GLU A 195 -11.43 -10.60 -6.53
N MET A 196 -10.79 -9.70 -5.78
CA MET A 196 -10.08 -8.57 -6.35
C MET A 196 -8.87 -8.99 -7.19
N LEU A 197 -8.11 -9.98 -6.75
CA LEU A 197 -7.00 -10.56 -7.52
C LEU A 197 -7.48 -11.23 -8.81
N ASN A 198 -8.58 -11.99 -8.75
CA ASN A 198 -9.20 -12.62 -9.93
C ASN A 198 -9.70 -11.57 -10.94
N ALA A 199 -10.15 -10.41 -10.46
CA ALA A 199 -10.51 -9.26 -11.29
C ALA A 199 -9.28 -8.49 -11.86
N GLY A 200 -8.06 -8.92 -11.53
CA GLY A 200 -6.81 -8.31 -11.98
C GLY A 200 -6.40 -7.06 -11.20
N ALA A 201 -6.97 -6.82 -10.02
CA ALA A 201 -6.55 -5.72 -9.17
C ALA A 201 -5.23 -6.07 -8.46
N GLU A 202 -4.25 -5.17 -8.55
CA GLU A 202 -3.00 -5.28 -7.79
C GLU A 202 -3.06 -4.56 -6.44
N TYR A 203 -3.80 -3.45 -6.42
CA TYR A 203 -4.01 -2.61 -5.25
C TYR A 203 -5.50 -2.33 -5.09
N ALA A 204 -5.99 -2.44 -3.86
CA ALA A 204 -7.34 -2.03 -3.49
C ALA A 204 -7.28 -0.90 -2.46
N TRP A 205 -8.34 -0.12 -2.39
CA TRP A 205 -8.56 0.82 -1.32
C TRP A 205 -9.89 0.46 -0.66
N LEU A 206 -9.81 0.12 0.62
CA LEU A 206 -10.96 -0.19 1.48
C LEU A 206 -10.84 0.72 2.70
N ASP A 207 -11.81 1.59 2.93
CA ASP A 207 -11.80 2.64 3.93
C ASP A 207 -11.47 2.13 5.34
N VAL A 208 -12.16 1.08 5.80
CA VAL A 208 -12.00 0.47 7.11
C VAL A 208 -10.61 -0.16 7.32
N LEU A 209 -9.91 -0.44 6.22
CA LEU A 209 -8.59 -1.07 6.23
C LEU A 209 -7.46 -0.05 5.99
N CYS A 210 -7.67 0.94 5.12
CA CYS A 210 -6.65 1.92 4.68
C CYS A 210 -6.64 3.19 5.53
N LEU A 211 -7.74 3.53 6.19
CA LEU A 211 -7.81 4.61 7.17
C LEU A 211 -7.66 4.04 8.58
N ARG A 212 -6.88 4.74 9.42
CA ARG A 212 -6.73 4.39 10.83
C ARG A 212 -8.09 4.47 11.53
N GLN A 213 -8.51 3.37 12.15
CA GLN A 213 -9.80 3.27 12.85
C GLN A 213 -9.64 3.56 14.35
N VAL A 214 -10.77 3.80 15.01
CA VAL A 214 -10.84 3.96 16.47
C VAL A 214 -10.35 2.69 17.19
N ASP A 215 -9.94 2.84 18.45
CA ASP A 215 -9.44 1.76 19.31
C ASP A 215 -8.15 1.08 18.81
N GLY A 216 -7.44 1.73 17.88
CA GLY A 216 -6.12 1.32 17.42
C GLY A 216 -4.96 1.88 18.24
N LYS A 217 -3.75 1.42 17.93
CA LYS A 217 -2.50 2.03 18.36
C LYS A 217 -2.39 3.44 17.78
N ARG A 218 -1.78 4.35 18.55
CA ARG A 218 -1.48 5.73 18.13
C ARG A 218 -2.71 6.53 17.70
N GLU A 219 -3.72 6.54 18.57
CA GLU A 219 -4.95 7.32 18.39
C GLU A 219 -4.69 8.83 18.19
N ASP A 220 -3.57 9.33 18.74
CA ASP A 220 -3.07 10.69 18.52
C ASP A 220 -2.80 10.98 17.03
N LEU A 221 -2.38 9.97 16.26
CA LEU A 221 -2.17 10.08 14.82
C LEU A 221 -3.47 10.03 14.05
N ARG A 222 -4.47 9.25 14.50
CA ARG A 222 -5.76 9.14 13.80
C ARG A 222 -6.39 10.51 13.59
N ALA A 223 -6.50 11.29 14.67
CA ALA A 223 -7.07 12.63 14.62
C ALA A 223 -6.26 13.61 13.75
N LYS A 224 -4.95 13.39 13.56
CA LYS A 224 -4.10 14.19 12.69
C LYS A 224 -4.29 13.79 11.22
N GLU A 225 -4.20 12.49 10.94
CA GLU A 225 -4.38 11.90 9.61
C GLU A 225 -5.76 12.25 9.03
N TRP A 226 -6.81 12.08 9.83
CA TRP A 226 -8.20 12.32 9.40
C TRP A 226 -8.50 13.76 9.00
N LYS A 227 -7.72 14.76 9.46
CA LYS A 227 -7.91 16.16 9.02
C LYS A 227 -7.69 16.33 7.52
N VAL A 228 -6.86 15.47 6.93
CA VAL A 228 -6.56 15.47 5.50
C VAL A 228 -7.26 14.32 4.82
N ASP A 229 -7.10 13.10 5.34
CA ASP A 229 -7.45 11.87 4.61
C ASP A 229 -8.96 11.69 4.43
N VAL A 230 -9.79 12.09 5.41
CA VAL A 230 -11.25 11.95 5.32
C VAL A 230 -11.83 12.96 4.33
N PRO A 231 -11.50 14.28 4.39
CA PRO A 231 -11.98 15.24 3.38
C PRO A 231 -11.53 14.96 1.94
N THR A 232 -10.39 14.29 1.72
CA THR A 232 -9.83 14.04 0.39
C THR A 232 -10.09 12.62 -0.13
N ILE A 233 -10.91 11.83 0.59
CA ILE A 233 -11.19 10.42 0.29
C ILE A 233 -11.75 10.19 -1.12
N GLY A 234 -12.44 11.19 -1.68
CA GLY A 234 -13.01 11.13 -3.03
C GLY A 234 -11.96 10.87 -4.12
N TRP A 235 -10.68 11.16 -3.86
CA TRP A 235 -9.60 10.83 -4.79
C TRP A 235 -9.48 9.33 -5.02
N ALA A 236 -9.67 8.49 -3.98
CA ALA A 236 -9.59 7.04 -4.11
C ALA A 236 -10.60 6.49 -5.14
N TYR A 237 -11.76 7.15 -5.27
CA TYR A 237 -12.81 6.82 -6.23
C TYR A 237 -12.64 7.49 -7.60
N SER A 238 -11.62 8.33 -7.76
CA SER A 238 -11.36 9.09 -8.99
C SER A 238 -10.42 8.36 -9.97
N GLY A 239 -10.18 7.06 -9.76
CA GLY A 239 -9.32 6.22 -10.60
C GLY A 239 -9.84 6.10 -12.05
N PRO A 240 -8.98 5.66 -12.99
CA PRO A 240 -9.37 5.53 -14.39
C PRO A 240 -10.52 4.53 -14.52
N ALA A 241 -11.67 4.99 -15.03
CA ALA A 241 -12.73 4.10 -15.46
C ALA A 241 -12.15 3.18 -16.54
N ARG A 242 -12.05 1.88 -16.27
CA ARG A 242 -11.96 0.91 -17.37
C ARG A 242 -13.31 0.88 -18.06
N SER A 243 -13.29 0.85 -19.38
CA SER A 243 -14.42 0.95 -20.29
C SER A 243 -15.40 -0.23 -20.25
N GLU A 244 -15.23 -1.18 -19.33
CA GLU A 244 -16.14 -2.32 -19.21
C GLU A 244 -16.51 -2.53 -17.74
N PRO A 245 -17.83 -2.52 -17.42
CA PRO A 245 -18.29 -2.90 -16.09
C PRO A 245 -18.02 -4.40 -15.87
N ILE A 246 -17.57 -4.73 -14.67
CA ILE A 246 -17.60 -6.12 -14.18
C ILE A 246 -19.07 -6.44 -13.87
N VAL A 247 -19.61 -7.43 -14.57
CA VAL A 247 -20.96 -8.00 -14.37
C VAL A 247 -20.85 -9.34 -13.70
#